data_AF-A0A353C4H9-F1
#
_entry.id   AF-A0A353C4H9-F1
#
_cell.length_a   1.000
_cell.length_b   1.000
_cell.length_c   1.000
_cell.angle_alpha   90.00
_cell.angle_beta   90.00
_cell.angle_gamma   90.00
#
_symmetry.space_group_name_H-M   'P 1'
#
loop_
_entity.id
_entity.type
_entity.pdbx_description
1 polymer ?
#
loop_
_entity_poly.entity_id
_entity_poly.type
_entity_poly.pdbx_seq_one_letter_code
_entity_poly.pdbx_strand_id
1 'polypeptide(L)'
;MKNAKIMAKINKLIAHTRNIIVCSVDQNGYPNSKAMFKTTHEGLKTFYLSTNTSSMRVGQFLKNPKACLYFYGRIKIHGLMLVGEIEVLNDDETKRRFWRPFWKIYYPKGVTDPDYCILKFTATSANYYHALQKHSFNIE
;
A
#
# COMPACT_ATOMS: atom_id res chain seq x y z
N MET A 1 -7.13 17.99 -20.55
CA MET A 1 -7.25 16.73 -21.34
C MET A 1 -6.10 15.72 -21.14
N LYS A 2 -4.82 16.09 -21.22
CA LYS A 2 -3.67 15.13 -21.07
C LYS A 2 -3.57 14.50 -19.67
N ASN A 3 -3.75 15.30 -18.61
CA ASN A 3 -3.69 14.82 -17.22
C ASN A 3 -4.84 13.85 -16.89
N ALA A 4 -6.06 14.11 -17.39
CA ALA A 4 -7.20 13.21 -17.21
C ALA A 4 -6.96 11.81 -17.80
N LYS A 5 -6.34 11.72 -18.99
CA LYS A 5 -5.97 10.44 -19.61
C LYS A 5 -4.91 9.67 -18.79
N ILE A 6 -3.94 10.38 -18.20
CA ILE A 6 -2.92 9.77 -17.32
C ILE A 6 -3.59 9.21 -16.06
N MET A 7 -4.42 10.02 -15.39
CA MET A 7 -5.14 9.62 -14.19
C MET A 7 -6.06 8.41 -14.44
N ALA A 8 -6.75 8.37 -15.58
CA ALA A 8 -7.57 7.21 -15.96
C ALA A 8 -6.72 5.92 -16.08
N LYS A 9 -5.51 6.01 -16.65
CA LYS A 9 -4.59 4.86 -16.75
C LYS A 9 -4.04 4.43 -15.38
N ILE A 10 -3.73 5.38 -14.51
CA ILE A 10 -3.30 5.13 -13.13
C ILE A 10 -4.40 4.40 -12.36
N ASN A 11 -5.62 4.93 -12.39
CA ASN A 11 -6.77 4.30 -11.74
C ASN A 11 -7.04 2.90 -12.29
N LYS A 12 -6.93 2.71 -13.60
CA LYS A 12 -7.03 1.38 -14.21
C LYS A 12 -5.93 0.44 -13.69
N LEU A 13 -4.69 0.89 -13.60
CA LEU A 13 -3.59 0.08 -13.05
C LEU A 13 -3.90 -0.34 -11.61
N ILE A 14 -4.22 0.61 -10.73
CA ILE A 14 -4.54 0.35 -9.33
C ILE A 14 -5.69 -0.64 -9.21
N ALA A 15 -6.77 -0.48 -9.99
CA ALA A 15 -7.94 -1.35 -9.94
C ALA A 15 -7.61 -2.82 -10.29
N HIS A 16 -6.69 -3.06 -11.23
CA HIS A 16 -6.29 -4.40 -11.65
C HIS A 16 -5.15 -5.00 -10.80
N THR A 17 -4.50 -4.20 -9.94
CA THR A 17 -3.45 -4.67 -9.06
C THR A 17 -4.03 -5.28 -7.79
N ARG A 18 -3.91 -6.61 -7.67
CA ARG A 18 -4.25 -7.36 -6.45
C ARG A 18 -3.15 -7.28 -5.38
N ASN A 19 -1.90 -7.43 -5.80
CA ASN A 19 -0.72 -7.44 -4.92
C ASN A 19 0.12 -6.20 -5.22
N ILE A 20 0.45 -5.43 -4.20
CA ILE A 20 1.27 -4.23 -4.30
C ILE A 20 2.62 -4.52 -3.67
N ILE A 21 3.70 -3.98 -4.23
CA ILE A 21 4.99 -4.00 -3.54
C ILE A 21 4.99 -2.87 -2.52
N VAL A 22 5.20 -3.21 -1.26
CA VAL A 22 5.32 -2.28 -0.15
C VAL A 22 6.78 -2.25 0.26
N CYS A 23 7.35 -1.05 0.26
CA CYS A 23 8.74 -0.84 0.64
C CYS A 23 8.84 -0.20 2.01
N SER A 24 9.76 -0.69 2.82
CA SER A 24 10.10 -0.20 4.15
C SER A 24 11.61 -0.02 4.27
N VAL A 25 12.06 0.64 5.33
CA VAL A 25 13.49 0.77 5.66
C VAL A 25 13.74 0.04 6.96
N ASP A 26 14.75 -0.84 6.98
CA ASP A 26 15.12 -1.54 8.21
C ASP A 26 16.02 -0.69 9.13
N GLN A 27 16.31 -1.22 10.31
CA GLN A 27 17.10 -0.54 11.34
C GLN A 27 18.56 -0.27 10.94
N ASN A 28 19.08 -0.99 9.93
CA ASN A 28 20.41 -0.79 9.39
C ASN A 28 20.39 0.17 8.19
N GLY A 29 19.22 0.72 7.84
CA GLY A 29 19.04 1.64 6.73
C GLY A 29 18.83 0.96 5.37
N TYR A 30 18.73 -0.37 5.31
CA TYR A 30 18.50 -1.04 4.03
C TYR A 30 17.04 -0.93 3.59
N PRO A 31 16.79 -0.68 2.28
CA PRO A 31 15.45 -0.78 1.74
C PRO A 31 15.05 -2.25 1.72
N ASN A 32 13.79 -2.51 2.01
CA ASN A 32 13.20 -3.83 1.89
C ASN A 32 11.90 -3.73 1.10
N SER A 33 11.54 -4.76 0.36
CA SER A 33 10.31 -4.81 -0.44
C SER A 33 9.54 -6.10 -0.21
N LYS A 34 8.23 -6.01 0.01
CA LYS A 34 7.35 -7.18 0.19
C LYS A 34 6.06 -7.00 -0.60
N ALA A 35 5.62 -8.05 -1.30
CA ALA A 35 4.29 -8.08 -1.89
C ALA A 35 3.22 -8.21 -0.79
N MET A 36 2.23 -7.33 -0.80
CA MET A 36 1.11 -7.31 0.15
C MET A 36 -0.24 -7.18 -0.57
N PHE A 37 -1.30 -7.70 0.03
CA PHE A 37 -2.65 -7.57 -0.52
C PHE A 37 -3.18 -6.15 -0.31
N LYS A 38 -3.66 -5.54 -1.39
CA LYS A 38 -4.43 -4.29 -1.30
C LYS A 38 -5.80 -4.59 -0.71
N THR A 39 -6.18 -3.91 0.37
CA THR A 39 -7.55 -4.01 0.91
C THR A 39 -8.46 -3.03 0.20
N THR A 40 -8.19 -1.73 0.36
CA THR A 40 -8.96 -0.65 -0.26
C THR A 40 -8.11 0.61 -0.33
N HIS A 41 -8.60 1.64 -1.00
CA HIS A 41 -7.93 2.93 -1.14
C HIS A 41 -8.93 4.07 -1.37
N GLU A 42 -8.50 5.28 -1.06
CA GLU A 42 -9.24 6.53 -1.24
C GLU A 42 -8.43 7.41 -2.20
N GLY A 43 -8.85 7.41 -3.47
CA GLY A 43 -8.11 8.05 -4.55
C GLY A 43 -6.69 7.51 -4.68
N LEU A 44 -5.72 8.43 -4.83
CA LEU A 44 -4.29 8.14 -4.78
C LEU A 44 -3.65 8.49 -3.43
N LYS A 45 -4.40 9.12 -2.54
CA LYS A 45 -3.85 9.63 -1.28
C LYS A 45 -3.70 8.51 -0.26
N THR A 46 -4.72 7.70 -0.06
CA THR A 46 -4.75 6.76 1.07
C THR A 46 -4.92 5.33 0.61
N PHE A 47 -4.09 4.43 1.12
CA PHE A 47 -4.19 2.99 0.86
C PHE A 47 -4.20 2.22 2.17
N TYR A 48 -5.08 1.23 2.27
CA TYR A 48 -5.16 0.35 3.43
C TYR A 48 -4.73 -1.07 3.07
N LEU A 49 -3.87 -1.63 3.90
CA LEU A 49 -3.28 -2.97 3.75
C LEU A 49 -3.51 -3.73 5.05
N SER A 50 -3.79 -5.03 4.99
CA SER A 50 -3.78 -5.86 6.20
C SER A 50 -2.44 -6.56 6.36
N THR A 51 -1.98 -6.71 7.60
CA THR A 51 -0.78 -7.47 7.91
C THR A 51 -0.75 -7.97 9.35
N ASN A 52 0.25 -8.81 9.65
CA ASN A 52 0.51 -9.32 10.97
C ASN A 52 1.15 -8.24 11.85
N THR A 53 0.62 -7.99 13.05
CA THR A 53 1.19 -7.06 14.04
C THR A 53 2.61 -7.48 14.46
N SER A 54 2.85 -8.79 14.55
CA SER A 54 4.15 -9.40 14.83
C SER A 54 5.12 -9.36 13.65
N SER A 55 4.69 -8.90 12.47
CA SER A 55 5.56 -8.88 11.30
C SER A 55 6.74 -7.93 11.51
N MET A 56 7.90 -8.33 10.99
CA MET A 56 9.07 -7.46 10.88
C MET A 56 8.74 -6.11 10.24
N ARG A 57 7.72 -6.05 9.36
CA ARG A 57 7.29 -4.82 8.68
C ARG A 57 6.65 -3.82 9.64
N VAL A 58 5.78 -4.27 10.53
CA VAL A 58 5.16 -3.41 11.54
C VAL A 58 6.22 -2.80 12.45
N GLY A 59 7.18 -3.61 12.94
CA GLY A 59 8.29 -3.10 13.74
C GLY A 59 9.16 -2.07 12.99
N GLN A 60 9.31 -2.20 11.68
CA GLN A 60 10.02 -1.19 10.86
C GLN A 60 9.22 0.10 10.73
N PHE A 61 7.93 0.03 10.40
CA PHE A 61 7.10 1.23 10.24
C PHE A 61 6.88 2.00 11.55
N LEU A 62 6.83 1.31 12.69
CA LEU A 62 6.78 1.96 14.00
C LEU A 62 8.06 2.77 14.30
N LYS A 63 9.22 2.35 13.78
CA LYS A 63 10.50 3.05 13.96
C LYS A 63 10.76 4.10 12.88
N ASN A 64 10.36 3.82 11.64
CA ASN A 64 10.55 4.68 10.48
C ASN A 64 9.33 4.53 9.56
N PRO A 65 8.41 5.52 9.55
CA PRO A 65 7.17 5.41 8.79
C PRO A 65 7.37 5.59 7.28
N LYS A 66 8.56 6.05 6.83
CA LYS A 66 8.83 6.31 5.41
C LYS A 66 8.68 5.04 4.58
N ALA A 67 7.84 5.12 3.56
CA ALA A 67 7.48 4.00 2.71
C ALA A 67 7.33 4.42 1.24
N CYS A 68 7.35 3.43 0.35
CA CYS A 68 6.78 3.60 -0.97
C CYS A 68 5.94 2.39 -1.37
N LEU A 69 4.90 2.64 -2.17
CA LEU A 69 4.09 1.61 -2.79
C LEU A 69 4.42 1.56 -4.28
N TYR A 70 4.62 0.36 -4.81
CA TYR A 70 4.83 0.16 -6.24
C TYR A 70 3.79 -0.77 -6.84
N PHE A 71 3.07 -0.23 -7.84
CA PHE A 71 2.12 -0.95 -8.67
C PHE A 71 2.77 -1.23 -10.01
N TYR A 72 2.71 -2.48 -10.47
CA TYR A 72 3.26 -2.88 -11.76
C TYR A 72 2.18 -3.55 -12.60
N GLY A 73 2.14 -3.21 -13.89
CA GLY A 73 1.26 -3.90 -14.83
C GLY A 73 1.79 -5.28 -15.18
N ARG A 74 0.89 -6.25 -15.30
CA ARG A 74 1.24 -7.64 -15.60
C ARG A 74 1.51 -7.91 -17.08
N ILE A 75 0.85 -7.15 -17.97
CA ILE A 75 0.86 -7.41 -19.42
C ILE A 75 1.72 -6.38 -20.15
N LYS A 76 1.54 -5.09 -19.84
CA LYS A 76 2.33 -4.00 -20.42
C LYS A 76 3.30 -3.48 -19.36
N ILE A 77 4.51 -3.15 -19.77
CA ILE A 77 5.51 -2.51 -18.91
C ILE A 77 5.05 -1.07 -18.64
N HIS A 78 4.35 -0.90 -17.52
CA HIS A 78 3.99 0.38 -16.92
C HIS A 78 3.90 0.21 -15.40
N GLY A 79 4.11 1.30 -14.66
CA GLY A 79 4.13 1.23 -13.20
C GLY A 79 3.80 2.56 -12.55
N LEU A 80 3.38 2.50 -11.30
CA LEU A 80 3.13 3.64 -10.44
C LEU A 80 3.92 3.44 -9.16
N MET A 81 4.82 4.38 -8.86
CA MET A 81 5.43 4.50 -7.55
C MET A 81 4.73 5.62 -6.79
N LEU A 82 4.25 5.33 -5.58
CA LEU A 82 3.78 6.33 -4.62
C LEU A 82 4.79 6.41 -3.48
N VAL A 83 5.21 7.60 -3.11
CA VAL A 83 6.05 7.84 -1.93
C VAL A 83 5.17 8.44 -0.84
N GLY A 84 5.39 8.05 0.41
CA GLY A 84 4.58 8.49 1.53
C GLY A 84 5.01 7.85 2.83
N GLU A 85 4.08 7.80 3.77
CA GLU A 85 4.29 7.25 5.10
C GLU A 85 3.25 6.21 5.45
N ILE A 86 3.62 5.25 6.33
CA ILE A 86 2.73 4.24 6.86
C ILE A 86 2.49 4.45 8.35
N GLU A 87 1.21 4.46 8.71
CA GLU A 87 0.72 4.39 10.09
C GLU A 87 0.20 2.97 10.38
N VAL A 88 0.54 2.44 11.56
CA VAL A 88 0.04 1.13 12.04
C VAL A 88 -1.21 1.36 12.88
N LEU A 89 -2.36 0.99 12.33
CA LEU A 89 -3.66 1.09 13.00
C LEU A 89 -4.02 -0.26 13.62
N ASN A 90 -4.09 -0.29 14.95
CA ASN A 90 -4.42 -1.50 15.72
C ASN A 90 -5.67 -1.32 16.60
N ASP A 91 -6.39 -0.21 16.44
CA ASP A 91 -7.62 0.02 17.17
C ASP A 91 -8.75 -0.89 16.66
N ASP A 92 -9.65 -1.15 17.58
CA ASP A 92 -10.71 -2.13 17.46
C ASP A 92 -11.75 -1.73 16.41
N GLU A 93 -12.01 -0.43 16.25
CA GLU A 93 -12.92 0.13 15.26
C GLU A 93 -12.38 -0.05 13.85
N THR A 94 -11.13 0.33 13.60
CA THR A 94 -10.45 0.14 12.31
C THR A 94 -10.38 -1.33 11.93
N LYS A 95 -9.98 -2.21 12.86
CA LYS A 95 -9.93 -3.65 12.62
C LYS A 95 -11.27 -4.20 12.17
N ARG A 96 -12.37 -3.80 12.82
CA ARG A 96 -13.74 -4.16 12.44
C ARG A 96 -14.14 -3.61 11.08
N ARG A 97 -13.85 -2.33 10.81
CA ARG A 97 -14.18 -1.67 9.54
C ARG A 97 -13.60 -2.38 8.32
N PHE A 98 -12.37 -2.87 8.41
CA PHE A 98 -11.67 -3.47 7.27
C PHE A 98 -11.74 -5.01 7.22
N TRP A 99 -12.29 -5.66 8.25
CA TRP A 99 -12.34 -7.12 8.30
C TRP A 99 -13.05 -7.74 7.08
N ARG A 100 -12.53 -8.88 6.65
CA ARG A 100 -13.11 -9.71 5.58
C ARG A 100 -13.16 -11.15 6.06
N PRO A 101 -14.30 -11.88 5.91
CA PRO A 101 -14.42 -13.25 6.39
C PRO A 101 -13.32 -14.19 5.88
N PHE A 102 -12.87 -14.01 4.64
CA PHE A 102 -11.83 -14.85 4.03
C PHE A 102 -10.44 -14.67 4.67
N TRP A 103 -10.20 -13.61 5.45
CA TRP A 103 -8.94 -13.42 6.16
C TRP A 103 -8.76 -14.33 7.37
N LYS A 104 -9.80 -15.10 7.76
CA LYS A 104 -9.70 -16.07 8.85
C LYS A 104 -8.63 -17.14 8.61
N ILE A 105 -8.23 -17.38 7.35
CA ILE A 105 -7.08 -18.25 7.01
C ILE A 105 -5.74 -17.71 7.51
N TYR A 106 -5.62 -16.38 7.65
CA TYR A 106 -4.43 -15.69 8.15
C TYR A 106 -4.56 -15.31 9.63
N TYR A 107 -5.78 -15.02 10.09
CA TYR A 107 -6.09 -14.58 11.45
C TYR A 107 -7.19 -15.48 12.04
N PRO A 108 -6.84 -16.65 12.59
CA PRO A 108 -7.82 -17.66 13.02
C PRO A 108 -8.82 -17.18 14.07
N LYS A 109 -8.42 -16.22 14.92
CA LYS A 109 -9.31 -15.61 15.93
C LYS A 109 -10.21 -14.51 15.36
N GLY A 110 -10.13 -14.25 14.07
CA GLY A 110 -11.00 -13.30 13.37
C GLY A 110 -10.59 -11.85 13.60
N VAL A 111 -11.58 -10.97 13.70
CA VAL A 111 -11.37 -9.53 13.84
C VAL A 111 -10.64 -9.14 15.14
N THR A 112 -10.75 -9.96 16.19
CA THR A 112 -10.08 -9.77 17.49
C THR A 112 -8.74 -10.47 17.58
N ASP A 113 -8.23 -11.04 16.48
CA ASP A 113 -6.92 -11.67 16.48
C ASP A 113 -5.85 -10.63 16.88
N PRO A 114 -5.04 -10.89 17.93
CA PRO A 114 -4.05 -9.94 18.42
C PRO A 114 -2.94 -9.68 17.41
N ASP A 115 -2.79 -10.56 16.42
CA ASP A 115 -1.81 -10.41 15.35
C ASP A 115 -2.41 -9.73 14.10
N TYR A 116 -3.66 -9.27 14.11
CA TYR A 116 -4.26 -8.57 12.97
C TYR A 116 -4.21 -7.06 13.19
N CYS A 117 -3.56 -6.33 12.27
CA CYS A 117 -3.63 -4.87 12.19
C CYS A 117 -3.80 -4.37 10.75
N ILE A 118 -4.10 -3.08 10.62
CA ILE A 118 -4.21 -2.37 9.36
C ILE A 118 -3.04 -1.40 9.22
N LEU A 119 -2.40 -1.39 8.06
CA LEU A 119 -1.47 -0.34 7.67
C LEU A 119 -2.24 0.69 6.84
N LYS A 120 -2.14 1.96 7.22
CA LYS A 120 -2.63 3.09 6.44
C LYS A 120 -1.44 3.79 5.82
N PHE A 121 -1.31 3.69 4.50
CA PHE A 121 -0.35 4.45 3.73
C PHE A 121 -0.96 5.76 3.27
N THR A 122 -0.25 6.87 3.48
CA THR A 122 -0.63 8.20 3.00
C THR A 122 0.44 8.73 2.05
N ALA A 123 0.06 8.87 0.78
CA ALA A 123 0.94 9.31 -0.30
C ALA A 123 1.18 10.82 -0.25
N THR A 124 2.40 11.23 -0.57
CA THR A 124 2.81 12.63 -0.72
C THR A 124 3.18 12.96 -2.17
N SER A 125 3.67 11.98 -2.92
CA SER A 125 4.04 12.15 -4.32
C SER A 125 3.92 10.86 -5.11
N ALA A 126 3.87 10.99 -6.43
CA ALA A 126 3.75 9.89 -7.37
C ALA A 126 4.72 10.02 -8.53
N ASN A 127 5.17 8.87 -9.03
CA ASN A 127 5.85 8.73 -10.31
C ASN A 127 5.15 7.65 -11.12
N TYR A 128 4.54 8.03 -12.24
CA TYR A 128 3.89 7.11 -13.17
C TYR A 128 4.76 6.89 -14.40
N TYR A 129 5.08 5.63 -14.69
CA TYR A 129 5.93 5.19 -15.79
C TYR A 129 5.07 4.51 -16.84
N HIS A 130 4.99 5.06 -18.04
CA HIS A 130 4.19 4.50 -19.12
C HIS A 130 4.73 4.95 -20.49
N ALA A 131 4.87 4.01 -21.43
CA ALA A 131 5.34 4.29 -22.79
C ALA A 131 6.66 5.08 -22.83
N LEU A 132 7.64 4.62 -22.05
CA LEU A 132 8.97 5.24 -21.91
C LEU A 132 8.96 6.69 -21.37
N GLN A 133 7.83 7.14 -20.83
CA GLN A 133 7.68 8.45 -20.20
C GLN A 133 7.48 8.31 -18.69
N LYS A 134 8.02 9.29 -17.96
CA LYS A 134 7.82 9.47 -16.52
C LYS A 134 6.93 10.69 -16.28
N HIS A 135 5.87 10.52 -15.49
CA HIS A 135 5.00 11.60 -15.05
C HIS A 135 5.09 11.70 -13.52
N SER A 136 5.68 12.78 -13.02
CA SER A 136 5.88 13.01 -11.58
C SER A 136 4.93 14.10 -11.11
N PHE A 137 4.28 13.92 -9.96
CA PHE A 137 3.38 14.91 -9.39
C PHE A 137 3.24 14.74 -7.87
N ASN A 138 2.93 15.82 -7.17
CA ASN A 138 2.60 15.78 -5.75
C ASN A 138 1.13 15.35 -5.57
N ILE A 139 0.84 14.75 -4.42
CA ILE A 139 -0.52 14.36 -4.04
C ILE A 139 -0.94 15.26 -2.87
N GLU A 140 -1.89 16.14 -3.17
CA GLU A 140 -2.60 16.97 -2.18
C GLU A 140 -3.41 16.12 -1.22
#